data_AF-A0A9N9SG37-F1
#
_entry.id   AF-A0A9N9SG37-F1
#
_cell.length_a   1.000
_cell.length_b   1.000
_cell.length_c   1.000
_cell.angle_alpha   90.00
_cell.angle_beta   90.00
_cell.angle_gamma   90.00
#
_symmetry.space_group_name_H-M   'P 1'
#
loop_
_entity.id
_entity.type
_entity.pdbx_description
1 polymer ?
#
loop_
_entity_poly.entity_id
_entity_poly.type
_entity_poly.pdbx_seq_one_letter_code
_entity_poly.pdbx_strand_id
1 'polypeptide(L)'
;MEDHCEDKTPANLVDALFRFIINAACKDVKQKRSISLINIETLKNEVEEAKKTGSMDEVFGRYCNKRPQMTDCLKKTRDAIAPCLEENEKNAINFTANIVKQLGDFACVKDGDRIAQALNIANQLCQYGYFFPISDSKNLVVKDDSSLYRFQNPYYWPWQNRSPDNVEYAIYLAKRTLRNKQRHGLEEYELESLSNLKKNLANKWDFIMIQAEEQVKASKGLKKADKLVADSQERAYWRVHRPPPGMVGSLEPCPVPTRSWNGGCRTRKRTIEDCRREQVKRTIHFGSLKMPDNAATVTNKLILDEIIKTRNELKNSIEASEARLLLKLEEANDKINKLELENKILKDKVEYLEREAKRKNLIVFGLQKASDEITPEFICSELEELLDVRVNQSEISDLYTIGIGENRPLKIEFVNNFIKSKILKNCSKLKGTNIRIANDLTLKQRQDGQLLRKHLTLARLNDKNSNCFIRRNKLVVDNTSYSPEELEKSDTNEEIVAKPNSATPIPEVPNTSIRGKKQDKDILPVGHKLTRSRTGPGSMNRS
;
A
#
# COMPACT_ATOMS: atom_id res chain seq x y z
N MET A 1 -21.38 37.58 40.63
CA MET A 1 -20.22 36.65 40.55
C MET A 1 -18.93 37.48 40.55
N GLU A 2 -18.80 38.42 41.49
CA GLU A 2 -17.55 39.20 41.68
C GLU A 2 -16.80 38.80 42.97
N ASP A 3 -17.39 37.96 43.84
CA ASP A 3 -16.82 37.64 45.16
C ASP A 3 -16.25 36.21 45.31
N HIS A 4 -16.05 35.42 44.25
CA HIS A 4 -15.73 33.97 44.38
C HIS A 4 -14.51 33.46 43.60
N CYS A 5 -13.51 34.30 43.32
CA CYS A 5 -12.26 33.83 42.72
C CYS A 5 -11.12 33.71 43.75
N GLU A 6 -11.41 33.04 44.87
CA GLU A 6 -10.43 32.57 45.84
C GLU A 6 -10.31 31.04 45.73
N ASP A 7 -9.42 30.55 44.87
CA ASP A 7 -8.63 29.32 45.09
C ASP A 7 -7.67 29.06 43.91
N LYS A 8 -6.37 29.28 44.15
CA LYS A 8 -5.29 29.21 43.14
C LYS A 8 -4.68 27.81 43.03
N THR A 9 -5.43 26.81 42.55
CA THR A 9 -4.83 25.51 42.16
C THR A 9 -5.32 24.98 40.80
N PRO A 10 -4.41 24.65 39.85
CA PRO A 10 -4.76 24.27 38.48
C PRO A 10 -5.61 22.98 38.34
N ALA A 11 -5.50 22.07 39.30
CA ALA A 11 -6.16 20.76 39.25
C ALA A 11 -7.69 20.85 39.49
N ASN A 12 -8.14 21.82 40.30
CA ASN A 12 -9.55 22.05 40.55
C ASN A 12 -10.22 22.83 39.42
N LEU A 13 -9.47 23.61 38.64
CA LEU A 13 -10.05 24.47 37.61
C LEU A 13 -10.56 23.66 36.41
N VAL A 14 -9.84 22.62 35.98
CA VAL A 14 -10.26 21.77 34.85
C VAL A 14 -11.45 20.89 35.25
N ASP A 15 -11.46 20.30 36.44
CA ASP A 15 -12.60 19.51 36.94
C ASP A 15 -13.81 20.41 37.26
N ALA A 16 -13.59 21.62 37.79
CA ALA A 16 -14.65 22.62 37.97
C ALA A 16 -15.17 23.15 36.64
N LEU A 17 -14.32 23.39 35.63
CA LEU A 17 -14.73 23.74 34.26
C LEU A 17 -15.52 22.60 33.63
N PHE A 18 -15.09 21.35 33.77
CA PHE A 18 -15.79 20.19 33.23
C PHE A 18 -17.15 20.01 33.91
N ARG A 19 -17.20 20.11 35.24
CA ARG A 19 -18.46 20.07 36.02
C ARG A 19 -19.34 21.29 35.77
N PHE A 20 -18.79 22.48 35.52
CA PHE A 20 -19.55 23.70 35.20
C PHE A 20 -20.10 23.67 33.77
N ILE A 21 -19.33 23.18 32.80
CA ILE A 21 -19.78 22.96 31.43
C ILE A 21 -20.88 21.88 31.39
N ILE A 22 -20.74 20.81 32.17
CA ILE A 22 -21.73 19.73 32.25
C ILE A 22 -22.98 20.14 33.05
N ASN A 23 -22.86 20.89 34.16
CA ASN A 23 -23.96 21.15 35.09
C ASN A 23 -24.53 22.59 35.09
N ALA A 24 -23.83 23.59 34.54
CA ALA A 24 -24.18 25.01 34.74
C ALA A 24 -24.21 25.89 33.49
N ALA A 25 -23.47 25.56 32.42
CA ALA A 25 -23.21 26.56 31.37
C ALA A 25 -24.44 26.98 30.55
N CYS A 26 -25.43 26.12 30.32
CA CYS A 26 -26.58 26.45 29.46
C CYS A 26 -27.92 26.38 30.21
N LYS A 27 -28.00 26.97 31.40
CA LYS A 27 -29.29 27.28 32.02
C LYS A 27 -29.88 28.52 31.37
N ASP A 28 -31.06 28.39 30.81
CA ASP A 28 -31.85 29.53 30.39
C ASP A 28 -32.16 30.37 31.64
N VAL A 29 -31.59 31.59 31.73
CA VAL A 29 -31.66 32.43 32.94
C VAL A 29 -33.11 32.78 33.32
N LYS A 30 -34.08 32.53 32.42
CA LYS A 30 -35.51 32.79 32.63
C LYS A 30 -36.34 31.58 33.08
N GLN A 31 -35.85 30.35 32.97
CA GLN A 31 -36.58 29.17 33.45
C GLN A 31 -35.64 28.24 34.21
N LYS A 32 -35.83 28.15 35.54
CA LYS A 32 -35.16 27.19 36.44
C LYS A 32 -35.51 25.73 36.08
N ARG A 33 -35.11 25.26 34.90
CA ARG A 33 -35.07 23.84 34.53
C ARG A 33 -33.72 23.56 33.87
N SER A 34 -32.99 22.60 34.42
CA SER A 34 -31.78 22.06 33.78
C SER A 34 -32.19 21.41 32.47
N ILE A 35 -31.85 22.03 31.34
CA ILE A 35 -31.92 21.39 30.03
C ILE A 35 -30.48 21.29 29.56
N SER A 36 -29.89 20.10 29.67
CA SER A 36 -28.65 19.80 28.95
C SER A 36 -28.92 20.01 27.45
N LEU A 37 -28.24 20.97 26.82
CA LEU A 37 -28.47 21.27 25.39
C LEU A 37 -28.26 20.02 24.50
N ILE A 38 -27.36 19.13 24.92
CA ILE A 38 -27.08 17.83 24.31
C ILE A 38 -26.84 16.81 25.43
N ASN A 39 -27.66 15.75 25.48
CA ASN A 39 -27.37 14.57 26.30
C ASN A 39 -26.55 13.59 25.45
N ILE A 40 -25.30 13.35 25.85
CA ILE A 40 -24.37 12.47 25.12
C ILE A 40 -24.89 11.03 25.05
N GLU A 41 -25.56 10.55 26.09
CA GLU A 41 -26.07 9.18 26.15
C GLU A 41 -27.29 8.99 25.24
N THR A 42 -28.18 9.98 25.20
CA THR A 42 -29.31 10.01 24.26
C THR A 42 -28.82 10.13 22.81
N LEU A 43 -27.85 11.02 22.54
CA LEU A 43 -27.26 11.17 21.20
C LEU A 43 -26.61 9.86 20.72
N LYS A 44 -25.87 9.16 21.58
CA LYS A 44 -25.28 7.84 21.25
C LYS A 44 -26.35 6.84 20.83
N ASN A 45 -27.42 6.72 21.60
CA ASN A 45 -28.50 5.78 21.30
C ASN A 45 -29.23 6.13 19.99
N GLU A 46 -29.51 7.43 19.75
CA GLU A 46 -30.14 7.89 18.51
C GLU A 46 -29.25 7.64 17.28
N VAL A 47 -27.94 7.82 17.40
CA VAL A 47 -26.98 7.53 16.32
C VAL A 47 -26.91 6.02 16.04
N GLU A 48 -26.89 5.18 17.07
CA GLU A 48 -26.91 3.71 16.92
C GLU A 48 -28.19 3.18 16.25
N GLU A 49 -29.33 3.80 16.53
CA GLU A 49 -30.58 3.46 15.86
C GLU A 49 -30.60 3.95 14.41
N ALA A 50 -30.17 5.20 14.17
CA ALA A 50 -30.09 5.78 12.84
C ALA A 50 -29.08 5.09 11.91
N LYS A 51 -28.02 4.47 12.46
CA LYS A 51 -27.11 3.58 11.70
C LYS A 51 -27.86 2.40 11.06
N LYS A 52 -28.91 1.89 11.71
CA LYS A 52 -29.69 0.73 11.21
C LYS A 52 -30.70 1.13 10.14
N THR A 53 -31.31 2.32 10.28
CA THR A 53 -32.32 2.84 9.35
C THR A 53 -31.72 3.63 8.19
N GLY A 54 -30.46 4.07 8.32
CA GLY A 54 -29.78 4.91 7.32
C GLY A 54 -30.09 6.40 7.41
N SER A 55 -30.80 6.85 8.46
CA SER A 55 -31.27 8.24 8.65
C SER A 55 -30.39 9.06 9.62
N MET A 56 -29.07 8.88 9.52
CA MET A 56 -28.11 9.55 10.42
C MET A 56 -28.05 11.07 10.21
N ASP A 57 -28.27 11.51 8.97
CA ASP A 57 -28.39 12.91 8.56
C ASP A 57 -29.50 13.65 9.31
N GLU A 58 -30.65 13.01 9.55
CA GLU A 58 -31.73 13.61 10.34
C GLU A 58 -31.32 13.81 11.81
N VAL A 59 -30.61 12.83 12.38
CA VAL A 59 -30.09 12.94 13.75
C VAL A 59 -29.07 14.07 13.82
N PHE A 60 -28.05 14.05 12.97
CA PHE A 60 -27.01 15.08 12.96
C PHE A 60 -27.59 16.48 12.68
N GLY A 61 -28.55 16.63 11.77
CA GLY A 61 -29.24 17.90 11.52
C GLY A 61 -29.94 18.46 12.76
N ARG A 62 -30.64 17.63 13.54
CA ARG A 62 -31.29 18.07 14.80
C ARG A 62 -30.29 18.63 15.82
N TYR A 63 -29.10 18.03 15.94
CA TYR A 63 -28.07 18.51 16.88
C TYR A 63 -27.25 19.68 16.31
N CYS A 64 -26.99 19.69 15.01
CA CYS A 64 -26.33 20.80 14.33
C CYS A 64 -27.15 22.08 14.39
N ASN A 65 -28.49 22.00 14.38
CA ASN A 65 -29.38 23.13 14.61
C ASN A 65 -29.26 23.77 16.01
N LYS A 66 -28.79 23.02 17.02
CA LYS A 66 -28.54 23.54 18.38
C LYS A 66 -27.16 24.19 18.55
N ARG A 67 -26.30 24.07 17.54
CA ARG A 67 -24.92 24.60 17.54
C ARG A 67 -24.80 26.11 17.79
N PRO A 68 -25.63 27.02 17.22
CA PRO A 68 -25.55 28.44 17.54
C PRO A 68 -25.81 28.70 19.04
N GLN A 69 -26.83 28.05 19.61
CA GLN A 69 -27.14 28.16 21.04
C GLN A 69 -25.99 27.66 21.92
N MET A 70 -25.36 26.54 21.54
CA MET A 70 -24.18 26.01 22.22
C MET A 70 -22.97 26.95 22.12
N THR A 71 -22.74 27.54 20.94
CA THR A 71 -21.62 28.46 20.71
C THR A 71 -21.77 29.73 21.54
N ASP A 72 -22.99 30.27 21.62
CA ASP A 72 -23.29 31.45 22.44
C ASP A 72 -23.21 31.14 23.94
N CYS A 73 -23.64 29.97 24.36
CA CYS A 73 -23.48 29.47 25.72
C CYS A 73 -21.98 29.38 26.13
N LEU A 74 -21.14 28.80 25.28
CA LEU A 74 -19.69 28.70 25.49
C LEU A 74 -19.00 30.06 25.49
N LYS A 75 -19.45 31.01 24.66
CA LYS A 75 -18.96 32.40 24.69
C LYS A 75 -19.28 33.09 26.01
N LYS A 76 -20.54 33.07 26.45
CA LYS A 76 -20.96 33.67 27.72
C LYS A 76 -20.20 33.10 28.91
N THR A 77 -19.96 31.78 28.89
CA THR A 77 -19.18 31.09 29.92
C THR A 77 -17.72 31.52 29.91
N ARG A 78 -17.11 31.60 28.71
CA ARG A 78 -15.74 32.10 28.56
C ARG A 78 -15.61 33.52 29.10
N ASP A 79 -16.54 34.40 28.74
CA ASP A 79 -16.51 35.82 29.12
C ASP A 79 -16.73 36.00 30.63
N ALA A 80 -17.53 35.13 31.26
CA ALA A 80 -17.75 35.14 32.70
C ALA A 80 -16.52 34.65 33.52
N ILE A 81 -15.74 33.71 32.98
CA ILE A 81 -14.57 33.12 33.67
C ILE A 81 -13.27 33.85 33.29
N ALA A 82 -13.25 34.59 32.17
CA ALA A 82 -12.13 35.42 31.71
C ALA A 82 -11.44 36.28 32.80
N PRO A 83 -12.15 36.96 33.72
CA PRO A 83 -11.50 37.74 34.78
C PRO A 83 -10.76 36.89 35.83
N CYS A 84 -11.04 35.59 35.91
CA CYS A 84 -10.47 34.68 36.92
C CYS A 84 -9.38 33.75 36.38
N LEU A 85 -8.89 34.00 35.16
CA LEU A 85 -7.91 33.15 34.47
C LEU A 85 -6.59 33.89 34.25
N GLU A 86 -5.48 33.15 34.36
CA GLU A 86 -4.16 33.63 33.95
C GLU A 86 -3.99 33.61 32.42
N GLU A 87 -3.01 34.34 31.89
CA GLU A 87 -2.81 34.49 30.44
C GLU A 87 -2.58 33.15 29.72
N ASN A 88 -1.86 32.22 30.35
CA ASN A 88 -1.64 30.87 29.82
C ASN A 88 -2.94 30.05 29.77
N GLU A 89 -3.83 30.21 30.75
CA GLU A 89 -5.11 29.52 30.83
C GLU A 89 -6.12 30.09 29.84
N LYS A 90 -6.12 31.42 29.65
CA LYS A 90 -6.88 32.10 28.58
C LYS A 90 -6.45 31.58 27.21
N ASN A 91 -5.15 31.44 26.98
CA ASN A 91 -4.62 30.88 25.73
C ASN A 91 -5.06 29.43 25.51
N ALA A 92 -4.99 28.59 26.55
CA ALA A 92 -5.48 27.21 26.48
C ALA A 92 -6.99 27.15 26.19
N ILE A 93 -7.81 27.95 26.86
CA ILE A 93 -9.27 27.99 26.65
C ILE A 93 -9.63 28.53 25.26
N ASN A 94 -8.91 29.53 24.75
CA ASN A 94 -9.09 30.04 23.39
C ASN A 94 -8.73 28.98 22.35
N PHE A 95 -7.64 28.26 22.57
CA PHE A 95 -7.23 27.15 21.71
C PHE A 95 -8.27 26.02 21.71
N THR A 96 -8.72 25.58 22.89
CA THR A 96 -9.77 24.56 23.03
C THR A 96 -11.08 25.01 22.39
N ALA A 97 -11.50 26.27 22.58
CA ALA A 97 -12.69 26.82 21.95
C ALA A 97 -12.58 26.84 20.41
N ASN A 98 -11.40 27.13 19.88
CA ASN A 98 -11.15 27.08 18.44
C ASN A 98 -11.22 25.65 17.90
N ILE A 99 -10.65 24.66 18.60
CA ILE A 99 -10.77 23.23 18.26
C ILE A 99 -12.24 22.80 18.27
N VAL A 100 -12.99 23.10 19.32
CA VAL A 100 -14.42 22.72 19.43
C VAL A 100 -15.23 23.38 18.31
N LYS A 101 -14.93 24.64 17.98
CA LYS A 101 -15.57 25.33 16.86
C LYS A 101 -15.27 24.63 15.54
N GLN A 102 -14.00 24.33 15.26
CA GLN A 102 -13.56 23.66 14.03
C GLN A 102 -14.13 22.23 13.90
N LEU A 103 -14.13 21.45 14.98
CA LEU A 103 -14.74 20.13 15.01
C LEU A 103 -16.25 20.21 14.77
N GLY A 104 -16.91 21.20 15.38
CA GLY A 104 -18.32 21.46 15.12
C GLY A 104 -18.58 21.90 13.68
N ASP A 105 -17.70 22.73 13.09
CA ASP A 105 -17.80 23.15 11.69
C ASP A 105 -17.67 21.94 10.77
N PHE A 106 -16.68 21.09 11.01
CA PHE A 106 -16.45 19.87 10.26
C PHE A 106 -17.61 18.87 10.37
N ALA A 107 -18.07 18.60 11.60
CA ALA A 107 -19.13 17.64 11.85
C ALA A 107 -20.49 18.11 11.33
N CYS A 108 -20.75 19.43 11.31
CA CYS A 108 -22.03 19.99 10.86
C CYS A 108 -21.99 20.60 9.45
N VAL A 109 -20.97 20.32 8.63
CA VAL A 109 -21.03 20.71 7.21
C VAL A 109 -22.18 19.96 6.54
N LYS A 110 -23.20 20.70 6.08
CA LYS A 110 -24.45 20.14 5.54
C LYS A 110 -25.09 19.13 6.51
N ASP A 111 -25.27 19.51 7.78
CA ASP A 111 -26.02 18.69 8.75
C ASP A 111 -25.47 17.28 9.01
N GLY A 112 -24.14 17.08 8.90
CA GLY A 112 -23.51 15.78 9.14
C GLY A 112 -23.41 14.85 7.93
N ASP A 113 -23.86 15.31 6.77
CA ASP A 113 -23.86 14.61 5.49
C ASP A 113 -22.49 14.03 5.13
N ARG A 114 -21.40 14.75 5.41
CA ARG A 114 -20.03 14.26 5.14
C ARG A 114 -19.67 12.97 5.90
N ILE A 115 -20.09 12.86 7.15
CA ILE A 115 -19.76 11.71 8.01
C ILE A 115 -20.62 10.52 7.60
N ALA A 116 -21.91 10.75 7.37
CA ALA A 116 -22.85 9.74 6.87
C ALA A 116 -22.42 9.19 5.50
N GLN A 117 -22.06 10.08 4.56
CA GLN A 117 -21.56 9.70 3.24
C GLN A 117 -20.25 8.92 3.31
N ALA A 118 -19.29 9.35 4.15
CA ALA A 118 -18.02 8.67 4.30
C ALA A 118 -18.21 7.23 4.80
N LEU A 119 -19.07 7.04 5.82
CA LEU A 119 -19.38 5.70 6.33
C LEU A 119 -20.11 4.85 5.29
N ASN A 120 -21.04 5.45 4.54
CA ASN A 120 -21.76 4.75 3.48
C ASN A 120 -20.80 4.28 2.35
N ILE A 121 -19.90 5.14 1.88
CA ILE A 121 -18.89 4.79 0.87
C ILE A 121 -17.96 3.70 1.42
N ALA A 122 -17.53 3.81 2.68
CA ALA A 122 -16.69 2.80 3.30
C ALA A 122 -17.41 1.43 3.39
N ASN A 123 -18.70 1.43 3.75
CA ASN A 123 -19.54 0.23 3.76
C ASN A 123 -19.66 -0.38 2.36
N GLN A 124 -19.90 0.42 1.33
CA GLN A 124 -19.94 -0.05 -0.06
C GLN A 124 -18.60 -0.70 -0.46
N LEU A 125 -17.48 -0.04 -0.19
CA LEU A 125 -16.15 -0.60 -0.50
C LEU A 125 -15.87 -1.91 0.24
N CYS A 126 -16.30 -2.03 1.50
CA CYS A 126 -16.20 -3.26 2.28
C CYS A 126 -17.09 -4.37 1.71
N GLN A 127 -18.31 -4.06 1.29
CA GLN A 127 -19.27 -4.99 0.69
C GLN A 127 -18.81 -5.51 -0.67
N TYR A 128 -18.16 -4.68 -1.48
CA TYR A 128 -17.53 -5.09 -2.74
C TYR A 128 -16.21 -5.86 -2.55
N GLY A 129 -15.72 -5.98 -1.31
CA GLY A 129 -14.55 -6.78 -0.99
C GLY A 129 -13.20 -6.11 -1.23
N TYR A 130 -13.13 -4.78 -1.35
CA TYR A 130 -11.85 -4.06 -1.47
C TYR A 130 -11.01 -4.12 -0.19
N PHE A 131 -11.69 -4.15 0.95
CA PHE A 131 -11.11 -4.44 2.26
C PHE A 131 -12.14 -5.18 3.10
N PHE A 132 -11.70 -5.89 4.13
CA PHE A 132 -12.57 -6.74 4.95
C PHE A 132 -12.14 -6.73 6.41
N PRO A 133 -13.07 -6.92 7.37
CA PRO A 133 -12.74 -7.01 8.78
C PRO A 133 -11.89 -8.24 9.07
N ILE A 134 -10.87 -8.11 9.92
CA ILE A 134 -10.03 -9.23 10.36
C ILE A 134 -10.80 -10.15 11.32
N SER A 135 -11.79 -9.60 12.03
CA SER A 135 -12.73 -10.42 12.80
C SER A 135 -13.55 -11.31 11.86
N ASP A 136 -13.79 -12.56 12.27
CA ASP A 136 -14.61 -13.55 11.55
C ASP A 136 -16.13 -13.23 11.57
N SER A 137 -16.50 -11.95 11.48
CA SER A 137 -17.89 -11.52 11.36
C SER A 137 -18.45 -11.90 9.99
N LYS A 138 -19.66 -12.46 9.97
CA LYS A 138 -20.38 -12.82 8.74
C LYS A 138 -20.78 -11.61 7.89
N ASN A 139 -20.81 -10.43 8.50
CA ASN A 139 -21.27 -9.19 7.86
C ASN A 139 -20.08 -8.34 7.44
N LEU A 140 -20.04 -7.94 6.17
CA LEU A 140 -19.05 -7.03 5.59
C LEU A 140 -19.51 -5.59 5.81
N VAL A 141 -19.32 -5.08 7.02
CA VAL A 141 -19.70 -3.72 7.43
C VAL A 141 -18.54 -3.05 8.15
N VAL A 142 -18.37 -1.76 7.90
CA VAL A 142 -17.42 -0.90 8.59
C VAL A 142 -18.00 -0.50 9.94
N LYS A 143 -17.27 -0.84 10.99
CA LYS A 143 -17.56 -0.48 12.37
C LYS A 143 -16.70 0.72 12.73
N ASP A 144 -17.26 1.59 13.55
CA ASP A 144 -16.60 2.76 14.13
C ASP A 144 -15.87 2.45 15.45
N ASP A 145 -15.66 1.18 15.75
CA ASP A 145 -14.85 0.71 16.87
C ASP A 145 -13.37 0.58 16.47
N SER A 146 -12.54 0.05 17.37
CA SER A 146 -11.13 -0.27 17.08
C SER A 146 -10.97 -1.58 16.29
N SER A 147 -11.98 -2.00 15.50
CA SER A 147 -11.88 -3.20 14.67
C SER A 147 -10.82 -3.02 13.58
N LEU A 148 -10.03 -4.07 13.38
CA LEU A 148 -8.98 -4.06 12.38
C LEU A 148 -9.54 -4.54 11.03
N TYR A 149 -9.14 -3.85 9.97
CA TYR A 149 -9.46 -4.17 8.59
C TYR A 149 -8.20 -4.49 7.79
N ARG A 150 -8.34 -5.29 6.73
CA ARG A 150 -7.25 -5.62 5.82
C ARG A 150 -7.65 -5.32 4.38
N PHE A 151 -6.75 -4.69 3.62
CA PHE A 151 -6.92 -4.53 2.18
C PHE A 151 -6.86 -5.87 1.46
N GLN A 152 -7.76 -6.04 0.50
CA GLN A 152 -7.83 -7.20 -0.35
C GLN A 152 -6.74 -7.15 -1.41
N ASN A 153 -6.19 -8.32 -1.75
CA ASN A 153 -5.25 -8.45 -2.85
C ASN A 153 -5.97 -8.10 -4.17
N PRO A 154 -5.40 -7.25 -5.05
CA PRO A 154 -5.98 -6.95 -6.34
C PRO A 154 -6.47 -8.19 -7.09
N TYR A 155 -5.77 -9.32 -7.04
CA TYR A 155 -6.22 -10.56 -7.67
C TYR A 155 -7.70 -10.94 -7.38
N TYR A 156 -8.22 -10.58 -6.20
CA TYR A 156 -9.58 -10.87 -5.74
C TYR A 156 -10.59 -9.71 -5.88
N TRP A 157 -10.23 -8.59 -6.50
CA TRP A 157 -11.16 -7.47 -6.66
C TRP A 157 -12.18 -7.73 -7.79
N PRO A 158 -13.36 -7.08 -7.73
CA PRO A 158 -14.47 -7.35 -8.64
C PRO A 158 -14.32 -6.82 -10.09
N TRP A 159 -13.20 -6.17 -10.46
CA TRP A 159 -13.08 -5.49 -11.77
C TRP A 159 -13.10 -6.43 -12.99
N GLN A 160 -12.82 -7.73 -12.79
CA GLN A 160 -12.73 -8.67 -13.91
C GLN A 160 -14.11 -9.10 -14.46
N ASN A 161 -15.22 -8.68 -13.85
CA ASN A 161 -16.60 -9.05 -14.19
C ASN A 161 -16.81 -10.55 -14.52
N ARG A 162 -15.96 -11.41 -13.94
CA ARG A 162 -15.99 -12.86 -14.09
C ARG A 162 -16.68 -13.39 -12.84
N SER A 163 -17.86 -13.97 -13.00
CA SER A 163 -18.45 -14.77 -11.92
C SER A 163 -17.51 -15.94 -11.62
N PRO A 164 -17.14 -16.18 -10.35
CA PRO A 164 -16.23 -17.27 -10.02
C PRO A 164 -16.84 -18.61 -10.41
N ASP A 165 -16.00 -19.47 -10.97
CA ASP A 165 -16.40 -20.80 -11.40
C ASP A 165 -16.76 -21.67 -10.19
N ASN A 166 -17.76 -22.53 -10.36
CA ASN A 166 -18.13 -23.52 -9.36
C ASN A 166 -16.97 -24.51 -9.09
N VAL A 167 -16.08 -24.72 -10.07
CA VAL A 167 -14.85 -25.51 -9.89
C VAL A 167 -13.91 -24.83 -8.88
N GLU A 168 -13.68 -23.52 -9.01
CA GLU A 168 -12.82 -22.76 -8.08
C GLU A 168 -13.39 -22.78 -6.65
N TYR A 169 -14.71 -22.63 -6.53
CA TYR A 169 -15.37 -22.70 -5.22
C TYR A 169 -15.28 -24.10 -4.60
N ALA A 170 -15.43 -25.14 -5.40
CA ALA A 170 -15.26 -26.52 -4.95
C ALA A 170 -13.82 -26.79 -4.46
N ILE A 171 -12.80 -26.28 -5.17
CA ILE A 171 -11.38 -26.37 -4.75
C ILE A 171 -11.20 -25.67 -3.39
N TYR A 172 -11.74 -24.47 -3.21
CA TYR A 172 -11.65 -23.74 -1.95
C TYR A 172 -12.26 -24.52 -0.77
N LEU A 173 -13.48 -25.03 -0.93
CA LEU A 173 -14.16 -25.79 0.12
C LEU A 173 -13.43 -27.11 0.42
N ALA A 174 -12.99 -27.84 -0.62
CA ALA A 174 -12.20 -29.07 -0.47
C ALA A 174 -10.85 -28.82 0.23
N LYS A 175 -10.17 -27.73 -0.09
CA LYS A 175 -8.93 -27.31 0.61
C LYS A 175 -9.16 -27.11 2.10
N ARG A 176 -10.32 -26.55 2.50
CA ARG A 176 -10.67 -26.35 3.91
C ARG A 176 -11.00 -27.65 4.65
N THR A 177 -11.61 -28.64 3.99
CA THR A 177 -11.88 -29.96 4.61
C THR A 177 -10.61 -30.76 4.89
N LEU A 178 -9.55 -30.55 4.11
CA LEU A 178 -8.23 -31.19 4.27
C LEU A 178 -7.39 -30.59 5.42
N ARG A 179 -7.89 -29.55 6.10
CA ARG A 179 -7.18 -28.82 7.17
C ARG A 179 -7.83 -29.04 8.54
N ASN A 180 -7.21 -28.49 9.58
CA ASN A 180 -7.70 -28.62 10.96
C ASN A 180 -9.14 -28.07 11.10
N LYS A 181 -10.07 -28.93 11.52
CA LYS A 181 -11.50 -28.66 11.68
C LYS A 181 -11.81 -27.52 12.66
N GLN A 182 -11.02 -27.32 13.71
CA GLN A 182 -11.29 -26.25 14.69
C GLN A 182 -11.08 -24.84 14.13
N ARG A 183 -10.17 -24.68 13.16
CA ARG A 183 -9.79 -23.37 12.60
C ARG A 183 -10.34 -23.14 11.19
N HIS A 184 -10.55 -24.20 10.42
CA HIS A 184 -10.99 -24.13 9.02
C HIS A 184 -12.32 -24.87 8.80
N GLY A 185 -13.05 -25.19 9.87
CA GLY A 185 -14.36 -25.83 9.81
C GLY A 185 -15.29 -25.10 8.85
N LEU A 186 -15.99 -25.87 8.03
CA LEU A 186 -17.00 -25.36 7.11
C LEU A 186 -18.26 -25.00 7.89
N GLU A 187 -18.90 -23.90 7.51
CA GLU A 187 -20.23 -23.55 8.00
C GLU A 187 -21.29 -24.45 7.36
N GLU A 188 -22.47 -24.54 7.97
CA GLU A 188 -23.54 -25.46 7.52
C GLU A 188 -23.94 -25.23 6.06
N TYR A 189 -24.10 -23.98 5.64
CA TYR A 189 -24.40 -23.63 4.24
C TYR A 189 -23.24 -23.97 3.29
N GLU A 190 -21.99 -23.95 3.77
CA GLU A 190 -20.80 -24.32 2.99
C GLU A 190 -20.72 -25.84 2.83
N LEU A 191 -21.12 -26.61 3.84
CA LEU A 191 -21.24 -28.07 3.78
C LEU A 191 -22.30 -28.51 2.77
N GLU A 192 -23.46 -27.87 2.79
CA GLU A 192 -24.51 -28.11 1.81
C GLU A 192 -24.04 -27.75 0.39
N SER A 193 -23.38 -26.59 0.24
CA SER A 193 -22.78 -26.18 -1.03
C SER A 193 -21.75 -27.20 -1.55
N LEU A 194 -20.86 -27.71 -0.68
CA LEU A 194 -19.89 -28.73 -1.05
C LEU A 194 -20.55 -30.05 -1.47
N SER A 195 -21.61 -30.47 -0.77
CA SER A 195 -22.39 -31.66 -1.13
C SER A 195 -23.01 -31.51 -2.53
N ASN A 196 -23.59 -30.35 -2.81
CA ASN A 196 -24.17 -30.04 -4.12
C ASN A 196 -23.11 -29.96 -5.22
N LEU A 197 -21.98 -29.31 -4.96
CA LEU A 197 -20.86 -29.23 -5.90
C LEU A 197 -20.26 -30.61 -6.20
N LYS A 198 -20.14 -31.47 -5.19
CA LYS A 198 -19.65 -32.84 -5.36
C LYS A 198 -20.56 -33.68 -6.28
N LYS A 199 -21.87 -33.50 -6.17
CA LYS A 199 -22.84 -34.14 -7.08
C LYS A 199 -22.75 -33.55 -8.50
N ASN A 200 -22.70 -32.22 -8.61
CA ASN A 200 -22.72 -31.52 -9.90
C ASN A 200 -21.41 -31.60 -10.70
N LEU A 201 -20.27 -31.72 -10.01
CA LEU A 201 -18.93 -31.77 -10.61
C LEU A 201 -18.28 -33.15 -10.43
N ALA A 202 -19.08 -34.22 -10.33
CA ALA A 202 -18.59 -35.58 -10.07
C ALA A 202 -17.50 -36.03 -11.08
N ASN A 203 -17.67 -35.67 -12.36
CA ASN A 203 -16.71 -35.98 -13.42
C ASN A 203 -15.36 -35.26 -13.32
N LYS A 204 -15.29 -34.16 -12.55
CA LYS A 204 -14.07 -33.37 -12.32
C LYS A 204 -13.61 -33.44 -10.87
N TRP A 205 -14.24 -34.27 -10.04
CA TRP A 205 -14.02 -34.26 -8.60
C TRP A 205 -12.59 -34.67 -8.22
N ASP A 206 -12.03 -35.67 -8.90
CA ASP A 206 -10.66 -36.11 -8.67
C ASP A 206 -9.65 -34.99 -8.98
N PHE A 207 -9.87 -34.25 -10.07
CA PHE A 207 -9.07 -33.07 -10.40
C PHE A 207 -9.17 -31.99 -9.33
N ILE A 208 -10.37 -31.71 -8.84
CA ILE A 208 -10.62 -30.73 -7.77
C ILE A 208 -9.87 -31.12 -6.48
N MET A 209 -9.91 -32.41 -6.11
CA MET A 209 -9.22 -32.93 -4.93
C MET A 209 -7.70 -32.83 -5.07
N ILE A 210 -7.15 -33.20 -6.24
CA ILE A 210 -5.71 -33.08 -6.52
C ILE A 210 -5.26 -31.62 -6.41
N GLN A 211 -6.00 -30.69 -7.01
CA GLN A 211 -5.71 -29.26 -6.93
C GLN A 211 -5.78 -28.73 -5.49
N ALA A 212 -6.78 -29.15 -4.72
CA ALA A 212 -6.90 -28.77 -3.31
C ALA A 212 -5.72 -29.29 -2.48
N GLU A 213 -5.33 -30.55 -2.66
CA GLU A 213 -4.18 -31.14 -1.97
C GLU A 213 -2.86 -30.44 -2.31
N GLU A 214 -2.65 -30.10 -3.58
CA GLU A 214 -1.47 -29.39 -4.06
C GLU A 214 -1.37 -28.00 -3.40
N GLN A 215 -2.47 -27.25 -3.34
CA GLN A 215 -2.49 -25.96 -2.65
C GLN A 215 -2.24 -26.10 -1.13
N VAL A 216 -2.78 -27.13 -0.47
CA VAL A 216 -2.47 -27.42 0.93
C VAL A 216 -0.98 -27.73 1.11
N LYS A 217 -0.39 -28.55 0.23
CA LYS A 217 1.04 -28.89 0.25
C LYS A 217 1.91 -27.63 0.06
N ALA A 218 1.60 -26.79 -0.93
CA ALA A 218 2.30 -25.53 -1.17
C ALA A 218 2.23 -24.59 0.05
N SER A 219 1.06 -24.51 0.71
CA SER A 219 0.89 -23.68 1.91
C SER A 219 1.75 -24.13 3.09
N LYS A 220 2.20 -25.40 3.15
CA LYS A 220 3.05 -25.90 4.26
C LYS A 220 4.42 -25.20 4.29
N GLY A 221 4.97 -24.81 3.14
CA GLY A 221 6.26 -24.12 3.03
C GLY A 221 6.25 -22.65 3.45
N LEU A 222 5.08 -22.03 3.59
CA LEU A 222 4.95 -20.60 3.96
C LEU A 222 5.14 -20.36 5.47
N LYS A 223 5.41 -19.11 5.86
CA LYS A 223 5.42 -18.72 7.28
C LYS A 223 4.00 -18.69 7.85
N LYS A 224 3.85 -18.87 9.17
CA LYS A 224 2.53 -18.90 9.84
C LYS A 224 1.71 -17.62 9.60
N ALA A 225 2.35 -16.45 9.60
CA ALA A 225 1.71 -15.17 9.34
C ALA A 225 1.18 -15.08 7.91
N ASP A 226 2.00 -15.44 6.92
CA ASP A 226 1.63 -15.39 5.49
C ASP A 226 0.46 -16.33 5.18
N LYS A 227 0.43 -17.53 5.79
CA LYS A 227 -0.71 -18.45 5.68
C LYS A 227 -2.00 -17.83 6.20
N LEU A 228 -1.96 -17.18 7.37
CA LEU A 228 -3.13 -16.53 7.95
C LEU A 228 -3.66 -15.41 7.04
N VAL A 229 -2.75 -14.61 6.47
CA VAL A 229 -3.12 -13.53 5.54
C VAL A 229 -3.75 -14.10 4.28
N ALA A 230 -3.11 -15.07 3.62
CA ALA A 230 -3.63 -15.71 2.41
C ALA A 230 -5.01 -16.34 2.65
N ASP A 231 -5.17 -17.08 3.75
CA ASP A 231 -6.45 -17.69 4.15
C ASP A 231 -7.55 -16.64 4.35
N SER A 232 -7.22 -15.53 5.03
CA SER A 232 -8.18 -14.46 5.30
C SER A 232 -8.61 -13.73 4.02
N GLN A 233 -7.68 -13.50 3.09
CA GLN A 233 -7.95 -12.87 1.79
C GLN A 233 -8.87 -13.72 0.92
N GLU A 234 -8.57 -15.01 0.80
CA GLU A 234 -9.38 -15.93 0.02
C GLU A 234 -10.77 -16.15 0.65
N ARG A 235 -10.86 -16.24 1.99
CA ARG A 235 -12.15 -16.33 2.68
C ARG A 235 -13.01 -15.09 2.43
N ALA A 236 -12.42 -13.89 2.52
CA ALA A 236 -13.14 -12.65 2.26
C ALA A 236 -13.66 -12.57 0.82
N TYR A 237 -12.87 -13.03 -0.17
CA TYR A 237 -13.32 -13.14 -1.55
C TYR A 237 -14.58 -14.01 -1.70
N TRP A 238 -14.58 -15.21 -1.10
CA TRP A 238 -15.74 -16.10 -1.18
C TRP A 238 -16.96 -15.58 -0.43
N ARG A 239 -16.79 -14.79 0.64
CA ARG A 239 -17.92 -14.14 1.33
C ARG A 239 -18.67 -13.15 0.44
N VAL A 240 -17.98 -12.45 -0.44
CA VAL A 240 -18.59 -11.50 -1.39
C VAL A 240 -19.32 -12.25 -2.51
N HIS A 241 -18.71 -13.30 -3.05
CA HIS A 241 -19.25 -14.03 -4.21
C HIS A 241 -20.22 -15.17 -3.88
N ARG A 242 -20.20 -15.67 -2.65
CA ARG A 242 -21.09 -16.72 -2.11
C ARG A 242 -21.49 -16.34 -0.66
N PRO A 243 -22.27 -15.27 -0.51
CA PRO A 243 -22.66 -14.77 0.81
C PRO A 243 -23.53 -15.80 1.56
N PRO A 244 -23.52 -15.79 2.90
CA PRO A 244 -24.40 -16.64 3.70
C PRO A 244 -25.89 -16.43 3.33
N PRO A 245 -26.74 -17.46 3.48
CA PRO A 245 -28.18 -17.33 3.27
C PRO A 245 -28.77 -16.18 4.10
N GLY A 246 -29.57 -15.32 3.47
CA GLY A 246 -30.18 -14.14 4.11
C GLY A 246 -29.37 -12.84 3.99
N MET A 247 -28.16 -12.88 3.41
CA MET A 247 -27.36 -11.68 3.10
C MET A 247 -27.49 -11.30 1.62
N VAL A 248 -27.66 -10.01 1.33
CA VAL A 248 -27.77 -9.51 -0.05
C VAL A 248 -26.41 -9.59 -0.74
N GLY A 249 -26.38 -10.21 -1.92
CA GLY A 249 -25.18 -10.24 -2.75
C GLY A 249 -24.96 -8.91 -3.45
N SER A 250 -23.94 -8.15 -3.05
CA SER A 250 -23.60 -6.85 -3.66
C SER A 250 -23.19 -6.95 -5.14
N LEU A 251 -22.93 -8.16 -5.63
CA LEU A 251 -22.56 -8.48 -7.01
C LEU A 251 -23.69 -9.15 -7.81
N GLU A 252 -24.94 -9.10 -7.33
CA GLU A 252 -26.08 -9.64 -8.08
C GLU A 252 -26.23 -8.87 -9.40
N PRO A 253 -26.18 -9.56 -10.56
CA PRO A 253 -26.36 -8.89 -11.84
C PRO A 253 -27.79 -8.34 -11.96
N CYS A 254 -27.92 -7.15 -12.53
CA CYS A 254 -29.24 -6.58 -12.82
C CYS A 254 -30.04 -7.56 -13.72
N PRO A 255 -31.32 -7.84 -13.41
CA PRO A 255 -32.15 -8.76 -14.20
C PRO A 255 -32.36 -8.28 -15.65
N VAL A 256 -32.05 -7.01 -15.94
CA VAL A 256 -32.05 -6.48 -17.31
C VAL A 256 -30.71 -6.80 -17.97
N PRO A 257 -30.68 -7.54 -19.10
CA PRO A 257 -29.45 -7.80 -19.82
C PRO A 257 -28.79 -6.48 -20.24
N THR A 258 -27.66 -6.13 -19.62
CA THR A 258 -26.82 -5.03 -20.07
C THR A 258 -26.30 -5.37 -21.45
N ARG A 259 -26.80 -4.68 -22.47
CA ARG A 259 -26.41 -4.88 -23.89
C ARG A 259 -24.94 -4.60 -24.21
N SER A 260 -24.13 -4.25 -23.24
CA SER A 260 -22.69 -4.04 -23.40
C SER A 260 -22.01 -4.19 -22.07
N TRP A 261 -20.85 -4.87 -22.08
CA TRP A 261 -19.77 -4.88 -21.06
C TRP A 261 -19.22 -6.27 -20.70
N ASN A 262 -19.59 -7.36 -21.36
CA ASN A 262 -18.77 -8.58 -21.35
C ASN A 262 -18.18 -8.84 -22.74
N GLY A 263 -16.84 -8.88 -22.81
CA GLY A 263 -15.98 -9.01 -23.99
C GLY A 263 -16.13 -10.34 -24.74
N GLY A 264 -17.33 -10.62 -25.22
CA GLY A 264 -17.66 -11.78 -26.04
C GLY A 264 -18.75 -11.52 -27.08
N CYS A 265 -19.33 -10.32 -27.13
CA CYS A 265 -20.20 -9.95 -28.24
C CYS A 265 -19.29 -9.70 -29.45
N ARG A 266 -19.23 -10.67 -30.37
CA ARG A 266 -18.78 -10.43 -31.74
C ARG A 266 -19.39 -9.11 -32.17
N THR A 267 -18.57 -8.10 -32.49
CA THR A 267 -19.07 -6.87 -33.11
C THR A 267 -19.94 -7.29 -34.27
N ARG A 268 -21.27 -7.20 -34.10
CA ARG A 268 -22.21 -7.54 -35.16
C ARG A 268 -21.85 -6.61 -36.31
N LYS A 269 -21.37 -7.18 -37.43
CA LYS A 269 -21.11 -6.39 -38.64
C LYS A 269 -22.41 -5.68 -38.97
N ARG A 270 -22.35 -4.36 -39.11
CA ARG A 270 -23.51 -3.52 -39.44
C ARG A 270 -24.12 -4.04 -40.74
N THR A 271 -25.44 -4.28 -40.74
CA THR A 271 -26.14 -4.70 -41.96
C THR A 271 -26.59 -3.48 -42.77
N ILE A 272 -26.90 -3.68 -44.04
CA ILE A 272 -27.41 -2.62 -44.93
C ILE A 272 -28.72 -2.02 -44.38
N GLU A 273 -29.59 -2.83 -43.79
CA GLU A 273 -30.79 -2.37 -43.07
C GLU A 273 -30.47 -1.44 -41.89
N ASP A 274 -29.37 -1.66 -41.16
CA ASP A 274 -28.98 -0.79 -40.05
C ASP A 274 -28.53 0.59 -40.58
N CYS A 275 -27.81 0.63 -41.72
CA CYS A 275 -27.46 1.89 -42.42
C CYS A 275 -28.69 2.60 -43.00
N ARG A 276 -29.65 1.87 -43.57
CA ARG A 276 -30.92 2.43 -44.09
C ARG A 276 -31.77 3.05 -42.98
N ARG A 277 -31.83 2.44 -41.79
CA ARG A 277 -32.54 3.01 -40.63
C ARG A 277 -31.92 4.30 -40.14
N GLU A 278 -30.59 4.46 -40.20
CA GLU A 278 -29.92 5.72 -39.87
C GLU A 278 -30.17 6.80 -40.91
N GLN A 279 -30.20 6.44 -42.20
CA GLN A 279 -30.59 7.37 -43.27
C GLN A 279 -32.02 7.86 -43.08
N VAL A 280 -32.98 6.97 -42.80
CA VAL A 280 -34.38 7.34 -42.51
C VAL A 280 -34.47 8.23 -41.26
N LYS A 281 -33.72 7.95 -40.19
CA LYS A 281 -33.65 8.82 -39.00
C LYS A 281 -33.10 10.21 -39.32
N ARG A 282 -32.11 10.32 -40.23
CA ARG A 282 -31.60 11.60 -40.72
C ARG A 282 -32.62 12.33 -41.60
N THR A 283 -33.37 11.62 -42.45
CA THR A 283 -34.40 12.20 -43.32
C THR A 283 -35.61 12.71 -42.52
N ILE A 284 -36.02 12.01 -41.46
CA ILE A 284 -37.09 12.45 -40.55
C ILE A 284 -36.71 13.74 -39.82
N HIS A 285 -35.41 13.98 -39.58
CA HIS A 285 -34.93 15.19 -38.89
C HIS A 285 -34.95 16.45 -39.78
N PHE A 286 -35.06 16.31 -41.11
CA PHE A 286 -35.09 17.44 -42.06
C PHE A 286 -36.48 17.74 -42.65
N GLY A 287 -37.49 16.92 -42.36
CA GLY A 287 -38.79 16.93 -43.07
C GLY A 287 -40.01 17.35 -42.24
N SER A 288 -39.90 18.19 -41.23
CA SER A 288 -41.10 18.70 -40.52
C SER A 288 -40.93 20.13 -40.04
N LEU A 289 -41.31 21.07 -40.90
CA LEU A 289 -41.68 22.43 -40.54
C LEU A 289 -42.90 22.85 -41.38
N LYS A 290 -44.10 22.67 -40.81
CA LYS A 290 -45.09 23.75 -40.60
C LYS A 290 -46.42 23.25 -39.97
N MET A 291 -47.03 24.18 -39.23
CA MET A 291 -48.40 24.27 -38.66
C MET A 291 -48.58 23.77 -37.21
N PRO A 292 -49.50 24.36 -36.40
CA PRO A 292 -49.76 25.78 -36.13
C PRO A 292 -49.47 26.15 -34.63
N ASP A 293 -49.58 27.44 -34.30
CA ASP A 293 -49.28 28.02 -32.99
C ASP A 293 -50.14 27.45 -31.85
N ASN A 294 -49.53 26.67 -30.96
CA ASN A 294 -50.13 26.22 -29.70
C ASN A 294 -49.20 26.57 -28.53
N ALA A 295 -49.76 27.07 -27.42
CA ALA A 295 -49.03 27.57 -26.24
C ALA A 295 -47.92 26.67 -25.65
N ALA A 296 -47.92 25.37 -25.95
CA ALA A 296 -46.90 24.40 -25.54
C ALA A 296 -45.52 24.61 -26.20
N THR A 297 -45.43 25.24 -27.38
CA THR A 297 -44.13 25.54 -28.02
C THR A 297 -43.43 26.75 -27.38
N VAL A 298 -44.20 27.72 -26.86
CA VAL A 298 -43.67 28.89 -26.16
C VAL A 298 -43.11 28.49 -24.78
N THR A 299 -43.82 27.64 -24.04
CA THR A 299 -43.36 27.15 -22.72
C THR A 299 -42.10 26.30 -22.83
N ASN A 300 -42.00 25.41 -23.84
CA ASN A 300 -40.80 24.59 -24.04
C ASN A 300 -39.56 25.41 -24.45
N LYS A 301 -39.76 26.52 -25.17
CA LYS A 301 -38.66 27.43 -25.55
C LYS A 301 -38.13 28.21 -24.34
N LEU A 302 -39.01 28.68 -23.45
CA LEU A 302 -38.63 29.34 -22.20
C LEU A 302 -37.87 28.40 -21.26
N ILE A 303 -38.34 27.15 -21.13
CA ILE A 303 -37.64 26.12 -20.33
C ILE A 303 -36.24 25.84 -20.90
N LEU A 304 -36.11 25.78 -22.24
CA LEU A 304 -34.81 25.58 -22.88
C LEU A 304 -33.86 26.76 -22.63
N ASP A 305 -34.35 27.99 -22.67
CA ASP A 305 -33.55 29.19 -22.39
C ASP A 305 -33.09 29.25 -20.92
N GLU A 306 -33.92 28.82 -19.97
CA GLU A 306 -33.53 28.68 -18.56
C GLU A 306 -32.48 27.57 -18.35
N ILE A 307 -32.62 26.44 -19.03
CA ILE A 307 -31.62 25.35 -19.00
C ILE A 307 -30.29 25.83 -19.59
N ILE A 308 -30.30 26.61 -20.67
CA ILE A 308 -29.09 27.17 -21.26
C ILE A 308 -28.43 28.17 -20.30
N LYS A 309 -29.23 29.02 -19.64
CA LYS A 309 -28.73 29.98 -18.66
C LYS A 309 -28.06 29.29 -17.48
N THR A 310 -28.74 28.32 -16.87
CA THR A 310 -28.18 27.54 -15.74
C THR A 310 -26.94 26.73 -16.14
N ARG A 311 -26.93 26.15 -17.35
CA ARG A 311 -25.74 25.47 -17.90
C ARG A 311 -24.55 26.42 -18.02
N ASN A 312 -24.77 27.64 -18.49
CA ASN A 312 -23.70 28.63 -18.65
C ASN A 312 -23.18 29.13 -17.29
N GLU A 313 -24.07 29.32 -16.32
CA GLU A 313 -23.68 29.66 -14.93
C GLU A 313 -22.84 28.55 -14.29
N LEU A 314 -23.25 27.28 -14.46
CA LEU A 314 -22.48 26.12 -14.00
C LEU A 314 -21.12 26.02 -14.71
N LYS A 315 -21.08 26.21 -16.03
CA LYS A 315 -19.84 26.19 -16.82
C LYS A 315 -18.85 27.25 -16.30
N ASN A 316 -19.31 28.48 -16.09
CA ASN A 316 -18.48 29.57 -15.58
C ASN A 316 -17.97 29.27 -14.16
N SER A 317 -18.80 28.67 -13.31
CA SER A 317 -18.38 28.26 -11.96
C SER A 317 -17.33 27.14 -12.00
N ILE A 318 -17.44 26.20 -12.94
CA ILE A 318 -16.48 25.11 -13.12
C ILE A 318 -15.15 25.69 -13.62
N GLU A 319 -15.16 26.51 -14.67
CA GLU A 319 -13.95 27.15 -15.22
C GLU A 319 -13.22 28.01 -14.16
N ALA A 320 -13.97 28.75 -13.34
CA ALA A 320 -13.39 29.51 -12.24
C ALA A 320 -12.77 28.61 -11.15
N SER A 321 -13.36 27.44 -10.89
CA SER A 321 -12.79 26.47 -9.95
C SER A 321 -11.54 25.78 -10.51
N GLU A 322 -11.53 25.46 -11.80
CA GLU A 322 -10.41 24.84 -12.50
C GLU A 322 -9.19 25.77 -12.52
N ALA A 323 -9.38 27.05 -12.84
CA ALA A 323 -8.31 28.05 -12.79
C ALA A 323 -7.68 28.16 -11.38
N ARG A 324 -8.51 28.11 -10.33
CA ARG A 324 -8.01 28.12 -8.93
C ARG A 324 -7.24 26.86 -8.57
N LEU A 325 -7.63 25.71 -9.11
CA LEU A 325 -6.92 24.45 -8.89
C LEU A 325 -5.58 24.42 -9.62
N LEU A 326 -5.52 24.92 -10.86
CA LEU A 326 -4.28 25.02 -11.62
C LEU A 326 -3.24 25.91 -10.92
N LEU A 327 -3.65 27.08 -10.42
CA LEU A 327 -2.76 27.94 -9.64
C LEU A 327 -2.20 27.24 -8.39
N LYS A 328 -3.05 26.50 -7.66
CA LYS A 328 -2.60 25.73 -6.50
C LYS A 328 -1.66 24.58 -6.87
N LEU A 329 -1.85 23.97 -8.03
CA LEU A 329 -0.96 22.93 -8.53
C LEU A 329 0.42 23.50 -8.89
N GLU A 330 0.47 24.66 -9.55
CA GLU A 330 1.73 25.35 -9.86
C GLU A 330 2.48 25.74 -8.57
N GLU A 331 1.79 26.36 -7.60
CA GLU A 331 2.39 26.70 -6.30
C GLU A 331 2.92 25.48 -5.55
N ALA A 332 2.21 24.35 -5.62
CA ALA A 332 2.66 23.10 -5.01
C ALA A 332 3.89 22.54 -5.73
N ASN A 333 3.91 22.60 -7.07
CA ASN A 333 5.02 22.14 -7.89
C ASN A 333 6.28 22.97 -7.63
N ASP A 334 6.16 24.28 -7.51
CA ASP A 334 7.29 25.17 -7.18
C ASP A 334 7.87 24.86 -5.80
N LYS A 335 7.02 24.57 -4.82
CA LYS A 335 7.44 24.13 -3.48
C LYS A 335 8.16 22.79 -3.54
N ILE A 336 7.65 21.84 -4.32
CA ILE A 336 8.29 20.53 -4.52
C ILE A 336 9.69 20.73 -5.13
N ASN A 337 9.80 21.48 -6.22
CA ASN A 337 11.09 21.76 -6.88
C ASN A 337 12.10 22.40 -5.94
N LYS A 338 11.65 23.36 -5.10
CA LYS A 338 12.51 24.00 -4.10
C LYS A 338 12.97 23.00 -3.03
N LEU A 339 12.06 22.18 -2.51
CA LEU A 339 12.38 21.16 -1.51
C LEU A 339 13.31 20.07 -2.07
N GLU A 340 13.16 19.70 -3.35
CA GLU A 340 14.05 18.76 -4.02
C GLU A 340 15.47 19.32 -4.15
N LEU A 341 15.60 20.61 -4.52
CA LEU A 341 16.88 21.29 -4.57
C LEU A 341 17.56 21.37 -3.20
N GLU A 342 16.80 21.75 -2.15
CA GLU A 342 17.30 21.78 -0.78
C GLU A 342 17.74 20.38 -0.31
N ASN A 343 16.95 19.35 -0.59
CA ASN A 343 17.32 17.96 -0.27
C ASN A 343 18.59 17.52 -0.99
N LYS A 344 18.79 17.90 -2.26
CA LYS A 344 20.02 17.61 -2.99
C LYS A 344 21.23 18.25 -2.31
N ILE A 345 21.14 19.54 -1.98
CA ILE A 345 22.21 20.27 -1.29
C ILE A 345 22.52 19.64 0.08
N LEU A 346 21.49 19.25 0.84
CA LEU A 346 21.67 18.60 2.13
C LEU A 346 22.35 17.23 1.99
N LYS A 347 21.94 16.41 1.01
CA LYS A 347 22.58 15.11 0.73
C LYS A 347 24.05 15.28 0.37
N ASP A 348 24.39 16.23 -0.48
CA ASP A 348 25.78 16.52 -0.88
C ASP A 348 26.61 17.00 0.33
N LYS A 349 26.02 17.82 1.21
CA LYS A 349 26.67 18.29 2.43
C LYS A 349 26.92 17.17 3.44
N VAL A 350 25.93 16.29 3.64
CA VAL A 350 26.07 15.10 4.51
C VAL A 350 27.17 14.19 3.97
N GLU A 351 27.18 13.93 2.65
CA GLU A 351 28.23 13.11 2.03
C GLU A 351 29.63 13.70 2.24
N TYR A 352 29.78 15.03 2.08
CA TYR A 352 31.04 15.72 2.34
C TYR A 352 31.50 15.55 3.80
N LEU A 353 30.59 15.76 4.76
CA LEU A 353 30.90 15.61 6.19
C LEU A 353 31.27 14.16 6.55
N GLU A 354 30.53 13.17 6.05
CA GLU A 354 30.87 11.76 6.23
C GLU A 354 32.24 11.42 5.64
N ARG A 355 32.56 11.98 4.47
CA ARG A 355 33.85 11.75 3.80
C ARG A 355 35.01 12.31 4.61
N GLU A 356 34.89 13.53 5.14
CA GLU A 356 35.92 14.11 6.00
C GLU A 356 36.07 13.33 7.31
N ALA A 357 34.97 12.88 7.92
CA ALA A 357 35.01 12.03 9.11
C ALA A 357 35.74 10.69 8.86
N LYS A 358 35.52 10.08 7.69
CA LYS A 358 36.15 8.80 7.30
C LYS A 358 37.54 8.93 6.70
N ARG A 359 37.98 10.15 6.37
CA ARG A 359 39.25 10.40 5.69
C ARG A 359 40.45 9.84 6.45
N LYS A 360 40.41 9.87 7.79
CA LYS A 360 41.46 9.35 8.68
C LYS A 360 41.29 7.88 9.07
N ASN A 361 40.26 7.21 8.56
CA ASN A 361 39.90 5.85 8.98
C ASN A 361 40.40 4.80 7.98
N LEU A 362 40.72 3.62 8.51
CA LEU A 362 41.25 2.49 7.76
C LEU A 362 40.58 1.21 8.23
N ILE A 363 40.31 0.29 7.30
CA ILE A 363 39.69 -1.01 7.59
C ILE A 363 40.69 -2.12 7.28
N VAL A 364 40.94 -2.98 8.26
CA VAL A 364 41.80 -4.16 8.15
C VAL A 364 40.94 -5.42 8.16
N PHE A 365 41.12 -6.27 7.15
CA PHE A 365 40.42 -7.54 6.98
C PHE A 365 41.42 -8.69 7.15
N GLY A 366 40.97 -9.79 7.76
CA GLY A 366 41.76 -11.04 7.85
C GLY A 366 42.88 -11.03 8.88
N LEU A 367 42.90 -10.04 9.79
CA LEU A 367 43.85 -10.00 10.91
C LEU A 367 43.45 -11.04 11.96
N GLN A 368 44.29 -12.06 12.15
CA GLN A 368 44.10 -13.07 13.19
C GLN A 368 44.44 -12.46 14.55
N LYS A 369 43.59 -12.70 15.55
CA LYS A 369 43.76 -12.17 16.91
C LYS A 369 43.83 -13.34 17.89
N ALA A 370 44.75 -13.27 18.84
CA ALA A 370 44.90 -14.28 19.88
C ALA A 370 43.83 -14.17 20.99
N SER A 371 43.20 -13.00 21.16
CA SER A 371 42.10 -12.75 22.09
C SER A 371 41.08 -11.75 21.52
N ASP A 372 39.89 -11.64 22.12
CA ASP A 372 38.84 -10.71 21.69
C ASP A 372 39.16 -9.23 22.03
N GLU A 373 40.08 -8.97 22.97
CA GLU A 373 40.51 -7.62 23.32
C GLU A 373 41.59 -7.13 22.36
N ILE A 374 41.30 -6.05 21.65
CA ILE A 374 42.22 -5.44 20.69
C ILE A 374 42.82 -4.22 21.34
N THR A 375 44.11 -4.29 21.63
CA THR A 375 44.85 -3.18 22.22
C THR A 375 45.55 -2.36 21.13
N PRO A 376 45.71 -1.03 21.29
CA PRO A 376 46.51 -0.22 20.39
C PRO A 376 47.95 -0.73 20.25
N GLU A 377 48.53 -1.27 21.32
CA GLU A 377 49.85 -1.93 21.36
C GLU A 377 49.98 -3.01 20.29
N PHE A 378 49.03 -3.94 20.27
CA PHE A 378 49.02 -5.08 19.35
C PHE A 378 48.94 -4.62 17.88
N ILE A 379 48.16 -3.57 17.61
CA ILE A 379 48.05 -3.02 16.26
C ILE A 379 49.33 -2.30 15.84
N CYS A 380 49.97 -1.58 16.75
CA CYS A 380 51.27 -0.95 16.48
C CYS A 380 52.34 -2.00 16.15
N SER A 381 52.41 -3.12 16.89
CA SER A 381 53.39 -4.19 16.61
C SER A 381 53.12 -4.88 15.27
N GLU A 382 51.86 -5.21 14.98
CA GLU A 382 51.46 -5.84 13.71
C GLU A 382 51.73 -4.94 12.50
N LEU A 383 51.51 -3.62 12.61
CA LEU A 383 51.81 -2.68 11.53
C LEU A 383 53.32 -2.51 11.31
N GLU A 384 54.15 -2.59 12.36
CA GLU A 384 55.60 -2.55 12.20
C GLU A 384 56.13 -3.86 11.57
N GLU A 385 55.65 -5.01 12.02
CA GLU A 385 56.05 -6.33 11.47
C GLU A 385 55.62 -6.52 10.01
N LEU A 386 54.36 -6.23 9.69
CA LEU A 386 53.80 -6.52 8.36
C LEU A 386 54.15 -5.46 7.30
N LEU A 387 54.29 -4.20 7.70
CA LEU A 387 54.38 -3.08 6.77
C LEU A 387 55.64 -2.22 6.93
N ASP A 388 56.43 -2.43 7.98
CA ASP A 388 57.60 -1.60 8.32
C ASP A 388 57.19 -0.12 8.49
N VAL A 389 56.06 0.09 9.19
CA VAL A 389 55.53 1.42 9.51
C VAL A 389 55.45 1.56 11.02
N ARG A 390 56.36 2.34 11.59
CA ARG A 390 56.28 2.77 12.98
C ARG A 390 55.07 3.68 13.18
N VAL A 391 54.17 3.26 14.06
CA VAL A 391 52.97 3.99 14.50
C VAL A 391 52.99 4.03 16.02
N ASN A 392 52.82 5.22 16.59
CA ASN A 392 52.72 5.38 18.04
C ASN A 392 51.26 5.22 18.50
N GLN A 393 51.04 4.76 19.73
CA GLN A 393 49.69 4.63 20.28
C GLN A 393 48.90 5.96 20.27
N SER A 394 49.58 7.07 20.52
CA SER A 394 48.99 8.42 20.51
C SER A 394 48.47 8.87 19.13
N GLU A 395 48.83 8.16 18.06
CA GLU A 395 48.35 8.44 16.69
C GLU A 395 47.02 7.74 16.38
N ILE A 396 46.61 6.78 17.21
CA ILE A 396 45.34 6.06 17.11
C ILE A 396 44.33 6.79 18.00
N SER A 397 43.25 7.26 17.39
CA SER A 397 42.15 7.94 18.07
C SER A 397 41.14 6.93 18.64
N ASP A 398 40.79 5.91 17.86
CA ASP A 398 39.78 4.92 18.25
C ASP A 398 39.98 3.60 17.47
N LEU A 399 39.51 2.50 18.03
CA LEU A 399 39.72 1.14 17.55
C LEU A 399 38.55 0.22 17.90
N TYR A 400 37.88 -0.33 16.88
CA TYR A 400 36.78 -1.28 17.11
C TYR A 400 36.52 -2.21 15.94
N THR A 401 35.89 -3.36 16.21
CA THR A 401 35.49 -4.32 15.17
C THR A 401 34.14 -4.00 14.56
N ILE A 402 34.00 -4.18 13.25
CA ILE A 402 32.74 -3.99 12.52
C ILE A 402 32.05 -5.35 12.33
N GLY A 403 30.77 -5.46 12.74
CA GLY A 403 29.92 -6.61 12.44
C GLY A 403 29.92 -7.73 13.50
N ILE A 404 29.38 -8.89 13.13
CA ILE A 404 29.17 -10.07 14.02
C ILE A 404 29.86 -11.29 13.36
N GLY A 405 30.65 -12.06 14.12
CA GLY A 405 31.37 -13.28 13.65
C GLY A 405 32.80 -13.43 14.19
N GLU A 406 33.50 -14.52 13.85
CA GLU A 406 34.85 -14.86 14.37
C GLU A 406 36.04 -14.25 13.57
N ASN A 407 35.78 -13.48 12.51
CA ASN A 407 36.83 -12.84 11.70
C ASN A 407 36.40 -11.42 11.27
N ARG A 408 36.10 -10.58 12.26
CA ARG A 408 35.51 -9.25 12.05
C ARG A 408 36.55 -8.27 11.49
N PRO A 409 36.21 -7.47 10.46
CA PRO A 409 37.04 -6.36 10.03
C PRO A 409 37.29 -5.39 11.18
N LEU A 410 38.53 -4.94 11.30
CA LEU A 410 38.95 -3.97 12.29
C LEU A 410 38.94 -2.57 11.68
N LYS A 411 38.27 -1.62 12.33
CA LYS A 411 38.32 -0.21 11.98
C LYS A 411 39.30 0.50 12.89
N ILE A 412 40.23 1.22 12.28
CA ILE A 412 41.24 2.03 12.95
C ILE A 412 40.97 3.49 12.58
N GLU A 413 40.74 4.33 13.58
CA GLU A 413 40.65 5.78 13.40
C GLU A 413 41.97 6.43 13.81
N PHE A 414 42.63 7.13 12.88
CA PHE A 414 43.86 7.86 13.20
C PHE A 414 43.57 9.32 13.56
N VAL A 415 44.46 9.94 14.32
CA VAL A 415 44.41 11.39 14.57
C VAL A 415 44.70 12.17 13.28
N ASN A 416 45.61 11.64 12.44
CA ASN A 416 46.05 12.28 11.21
C ASN A 416 46.03 11.33 10.00
N ASN A 417 45.68 11.85 8.83
CA ASN A 417 45.64 11.11 7.57
C ASN A 417 47.05 10.81 6.98
N PHE A 418 48.12 11.44 7.47
CA PHE A 418 49.48 11.12 7.01
C PHE A 418 49.90 9.68 7.31
N ILE A 419 49.59 9.19 8.52
CA ILE A 419 49.89 7.80 8.93
C ILE A 419 49.13 6.81 8.06
N LYS A 420 47.82 7.03 7.90
CA LYS A 420 46.99 6.28 6.95
C LYS A 420 47.61 6.25 5.54
N SER A 421 48.08 7.40 5.04
CA SER A 421 48.70 7.48 3.71
C SER A 421 50.02 6.70 3.63
N LYS A 422 50.82 6.69 4.71
CA LYS A 422 52.07 5.90 4.81
C LYS A 422 51.78 4.40 4.83
N ILE A 423 50.78 3.96 5.60
CA ILE A 423 50.30 2.57 5.66
C ILE A 423 49.84 2.12 4.26
N LEU A 424 48.99 2.89 3.59
CA LEU A 424 48.46 2.54 2.26
C LEU A 424 49.56 2.44 1.19
N LYS A 425 50.63 3.23 1.27
CA LYS A 425 51.78 3.14 0.35
C LYS A 425 52.55 1.83 0.52
N ASN A 426 52.68 1.33 1.75
CA ASN A 426 53.41 0.08 2.04
C ASN A 426 52.55 -1.18 1.91
N CYS A 427 51.24 -1.06 1.68
CA CYS A 427 50.31 -2.20 1.53
C CYS A 427 50.66 -3.16 0.39
N SER A 428 51.55 -2.79 -0.55
CA SER A 428 52.06 -3.73 -1.55
C SER A 428 52.82 -4.91 -0.95
N LYS A 429 53.38 -4.75 0.26
CA LYS A 429 54.10 -5.81 1.00
C LYS A 429 53.17 -6.92 1.49
N LEU A 430 51.87 -6.66 1.63
CA LEU A 430 50.87 -7.65 2.06
C LEU A 430 50.45 -8.62 0.94
N LYS A 431 50.94 -8.44 -0.29
CA LYS A 431 50.61 -9.31 -1.43
C LYS A 431 51.09 -10.74 -1.14
N GLY A 432 50.15 -11.68 -1.06
CA GLY A 432 50.42 -13.09 -0.72
C GLY A 432 50.00 -13.48 0.70
N THR A 433 49.69 -12.50 1.55
CA THR A 433 49.07 -12.74 2.87
C THR A 433 47.54 -12.74 2.76
N ASN A 434 46.85 -13.31 3.77
CA ASN A 434 45.39 -13.24 3.88
C ASN A 434 44.88 -11.90 4.42
N ILE A 435 45.76 -10.95 4.71
CA ILE A 435 45.43 -9.65 5.30
C ILE A 435 45.20 -8.63 4.20
N ARG A 436 44.07 -7.92 4.27
CA ARG A 436 43.75 -6.84 3.33
C ARG A 436 43.45 -5.56 4.06
N ILE A 437 44.10 -4.48 3.64
CA ILE A 437 43.86 -3.14 4.16
C ILE A 437 43.13 -2.30 3.10
N ALA A 438 42.08 -1.60 3.51
CA ALA A 438 41.28 -0.76 2.64
C ALA A 438 40.89 0.58 3.30
N ASN A 439 40.55 1.56 2.46
CA ASN A 439 39.96 2.80 2.91
C ASN A 439 38.55 2.57 3.47
N ASP A 440 38.20 3.26 4.56
CA ASP A 440 36.80 3.39 4.98
C ASP A 440 36.08 4.36 4.05
N LEU A 441 35.28 3.82 3.13
CA LEU A 441 34.53 4.59 2.14
C LEU A 441 33.09 4.85 2.62
N THR A 442 32.51 5.98 2.20
CA THR A 442 31.06 6.25 2.39
C THR A 442 30.21 5.24 1.64
N LEU A 443 28.93 5.11 1.99
CA LEU A 443 28.01 4.20 1.30
C LEU A 443 27.92 4.53 -0.20
N LYS A 444 27.78 5.82 -0.53
CA LYS A 444 27.78 6.30 -1.91
C LYS A 444 29.07 5.94 -2.65
N GLN A 445 30.24 6.18 -2.06
CA GLN A 445 31.53 5.78 -2.67
C GLN A 445 31.66 4.26 -2.89
N ARG A 446 31.07 3.43 -2.01
CA ARG A 446 31.06 1.97 -2.20
C ARG A 446 30.16 1.58 -3.37
N GLN A 447 28.97 2.17 -3.45
CA GLN A 447 28.00 1.94 -4.54
C GLN A 447 28.55 2.40 -5.88
N ASP A 448 29.06 3.64 -5.98
CA ASP A 448 29.74 4.17 -7.16
C ASP A 448 30.87 3.23 -7.61
N GLY A 449 31.68 2.78 -6.66
CA GLY A 449 32.78 1.86 -6.94
C GLY A 449 32.32 0.47 -7.39
N GLN A 450 31.16 -0.01 -6.95
CA GLN A 450 30.58 -1.27 -7.44
C GLN A 450 30.04 -1.11 -8.86
N LEU A 451 29.30 -0.02 -9.11
CA LEU A 451 28.75 0.33 -10.41
C LEU A 451 29.87 0.48 -11.46
N LEU A 452 30.91 1.25 -11.15
CA LEU A 452 32.06 1.43 -12.03
C LEU A 452 32.79 0.11 -12.33
N ARG A 453 32.89 -0.80 -11.36
CA ARG A 453 33.52 -2.13 -11.57
C ARG A 453 32.66 -3.05 -12.42
N LYS A 454 31.33 -3.01 -12.25
CA LYS A 454 30.35 -3.72 -13.08
C LYS A 454 30.52 -3.29 -14.55
N HIS A 455 30.46 -1.98 -14.79
CA HIS A 455 30.61 -1.40 -16.13
C HIS A 455 32.00 -1.57 -16.74
N LEU A 456 33.07 -1.50 -15.93
CA LEU A 456 34.42 -1.84 -16.37
C LEU A 456 34.52 -3.29 -16.87
N THR A 457 33.85 -4.22 -16.18
CA THR A 457 33.83 -5.64 -16.57
C THR A 457 33.07 -5.82 -17.88
N LEU A 458 31.93 -5.15 -18.04
CA LEU A 458 31.16 -5.15 -19.29
C LEU A 458 31.97 -4.58 -20.46
N ALA A 459 32.64 -3.44 -20.26
CA ALA A 459 33.48 -2.83 -21.30
C ALA A 459 34.62 -3.76 -21.75
N ARG A 460 35.25 -4.49 -20.81
CA ARG A 460 36.31 -5.47 -21.12
C ARG A 460 35.79 -6.74 -21.80
N LEU A 461 34.53 -7.09 -21.60
CA LEU A 461 33.88 -8.22 -22.26
C LEU A 461 33.52 -7.88 -23.70
N ASN A 462 33.05 -6.66 -23.95
CA ASN A 462 32.63 -6.21 -25.27
C ASN A 462 33.83 -6.01 -26.20
N ASP A 463 34.89 -5.34 -25.73
CA ASP A 463 36.09 -5.06 -26.54
C ASP A 463 37.37 -5.40 -25.78
N LYS A 464 38.01 -6.53 -26.14
CA LYS A 464 39.24 -7.02 -25.50
C LYS A 464 40.46 -6.11 -25.70
N ASN A 465 40.42 -5.21 -26.69
CA ASN A 465 41.51 -4.31 -27.03
C ASN A 465 41.30 -2.88 -26.51
N SER A 466 40.16 -2.58 -25.90
CA SER A 466 39.86 -1.24 -25.37
C SER A 466 40.62 -0.97 -24.09
N ASN A 467 41.20 0.23 -23.99
CA ASN A 467 41.95 0.66 -22.81
C ASN A 467 40.98 1.14 -21.72
N CYS A 468 40.50 0.20 -20.91
CA CYS A 468 39.48 0.43 -19.89
C CYS A 468 40.07 0.42 -18.47
N PHE A 469 40.00 1.56 -17.76
CA PHE A 469 40.46 1.69 -16.38
C PHE A 469 39.65 2.70 -15.56
N ILE A 470 39.66 2.56 -14.24
CA ILE A 470 39.00 3.49 -13.32
C ILE A 470 40.04 4.47 -12.77
N ARG A 471 39.80 5.77 -12.92
CA ARG A 471 40.68 6.82 -12.37
C ARG A 471 39.85 7.97 -11.80
N ARG A 472 40.18 8.43 -10.59
CA ARG A 472 39.51 9.57 -9.91
C ARG A 472 37.97 9.45 -9.88
N ASN A 473 37.45 8.28 -9.51
CA ASN A 473 36.01 7.97 -9.46
C ASN A 473 35.28 8.09 -10.81
N LYS A 474 35.98 7.88 -11.93
CA LYS A 474 35.41 7.83 -13.28
C LYS A 474 35.90 6.60 -14.02
N LEU A 475 35.05 6.03 -14.87
CA LEU A 475 35.41 4.96 -15.78
C LEU A 475 35.95 5.58 -17.07
N VAL A 476 37.16 5.22 -17.48
CA VAL A 476 37.76 5.67 -18.74
C VAL A 476 37.76 4.50 -19.71
N VAL A 477 37.12 4.66 -20.87
CA VAL A 477 37.11 3.70 -22.00
C VAL A 477 37.60 4.46 -23.22
N ASP A 478 38.75 4.05 -23.77
CA ASP A 478 39.32 4.63 -25.01
C ASP A 478 39.35 6.18 -25.01
N ASN A 479 39.84 6.75 -23.89
CA ASN A 479 39.93 8.19 -23.58
C ASN A 479 38.61 8.94 -23.30
N THR A 480 37.45 8.27 -23.37
CA THR A 480 36.17 8.82 -22.89
C THR A 480 35.96 8.53 -21.42
N SER A 481 35.51 9.52 -20.63
CA SER A 481 35.32 9.37 -19.18
C SER A 481 33.85 9.43 -18.78
N TYR A 482 33.36 8.43 -18.05
CA TYR A 482 32.00 8.32 -17.56
C TYR A 482 31.93 8.50 -16.04
N SER A 483 30.99 9.30 -15.57
CA SER A 483 30.69 9.46 -14.15
C SER A 483 29.71 8.38 -13.64
N PRO A 484 29.72 8.05 -12.33
CA PRO A 484 28.73 7.12 -11.75
C PRO A 484 27.28 7.56 -12.00
N GLU A 485 27.00 8.87 -11.93
CA GLU A 485 25.66 9.43 -12.16
C GLU A 485 25.19 9.28 -13.61
N GLU A 486 26.10 9.30 -14.58
CA GLU A 486 25.79 9.03 -16.00
C GLU A 486 25.48 7.55 -16.24
N LEU A 487 26.25 6.65 -15.59
CA LEU A 487 26.09 5.20 -15.72
C LEU A 487 24.86 4.68 -14.97
N GLU A 488 24.45 5.33 -13.90
CA GLU A 488 23.21 5.02 -13.19
C GLU A 488 21.99 5.36 -14.07
N LYS A 489 22.05 6.50 -14.78
CA LYS A 489 21.00 6.89 -15.73
C LYS A 489 20.90 5.93 -16.91
N SER A 490 22.02 5.40 -17.42
CA SER A 490 21.98 4.40 -18.49
C SER A 490 21.37 3.08 -18.03
N ASP A 491 21.69 2.59 -16.82
CA ASP A 491 21.07 1.38 -16.26
C ASP A 491 19.55 1.56 -16.09
N THR A 492 19.08 2.74 -15.65
CA THR A 492 17.63 3.02 -15.54
C THR A 492 16.93 3.13 -16.89
N ASN A 493 17.60 3.64 -17.92
CA ASN A 493 17.03 3.73 -19.27
C ASN A 493 17.00 2.35 -19.97
N GLU A 494 17.99 1.49 -19.74
CA GLU A 494 17.96 0.11 -20.23
C GLU A 494 16.89 -0.75 -19.52
N GLU A 495 16.60 -0.53 -18.23
CA GLU A 495 15.46 -1.17 -17.55
C GLU A 495 14.08 -0.70 -18.07
N ILE A 496 13.97 0.53 -18.57
CA ILE A 496 12.75 1.05 -19.21
C ILE A 496 12.59 0.47 -20.64
N VAL A 497 13.70 0.20 -21.34
CA VAL A 497 13.70 -0.40 -22.69
C VAL A 497 13.59 -1.93 -22.65
N ALA A 498 13.94 -2.58 -21.54
CA ALA A 498 13.81 -4.03 -21.31
C ALA A 498 12.39 -4.50 -20.89
N LYS A 499 11.35 -3.70 -21.13
CA LYS A 499 9.98 -4.21 -21.28
C LYS A 499 9.63 -4.27 -22.78
N PRO A 500 9.75 -5.43 -23.45
CA PRO A 500 9.35 -5.53 -24.83
C PRO A 500 7.82 -5.53 -24.92
N ASN A 501 7.28 -4.43 -25.45
CA ASN A 501 6.25 -4.54 -26.48
C ASN A 501 6.88 -5.23 -27.69
N SER A 502 6.71 -6.54 -27.83
CA SER A 502 6.75 -7.20 -29.13
C SER A 502 5.97 -8.51 -29.10
N ALA A 503 4.73 -8.41 -29.57
CA ALA A 503 4.20 -9.45 -30.43
C ALA A 503 5.13 -9.58 -31.65
N THR A 504 5.56 -10.80 -31.98
CA THR A 504 5.76 -11.39 -33.33
C THR A 504 6.56 -12.69 -33.22
N PRO A 505 6.63 -13.55 -34.25
CA PRO A 505 5.63 -13.96 -35.23
C PRO A 505 5.45 -15.50 -35.25
N ILE A 506 4.35 -15.95 -35.84
CA ILE A 506 4.08 -17.36 -36.15
C ILE A 506 5.10 -17.86 -37.18
N PRO A 507 5.77 -19.02 -36.98
CA PRO A 507 6.53 -19.66 -38.05
C PRO A 507 5.57 -20.37 -39.01
N GLU A 508 5.62 -19.99 -40.28
CA GLU A 508 4.99 -20.71 -41.38
C GLU A 508 5.58 -22.11 -41.50
N VAL A 509 4.70 -23.12 -41.46
CA VAL A 509 5.02 -24.52 -41.76
C VAL A 509 4.91 -24.71 -43.28
N PRO A 510 5.89 -25.33 -43.96
CA PRO A 510 5.74 -25.68 -45.37
C PRO A 510 4.80 -26.87 -45.53
N ASN A 511 3.81 -26.71 -46.40
CA ASN A 511 2.94 -27.78 -46.87
C ASN A 511 3.68 -28.69 -47.85
N THR A 512 3.80 -29.99 -47.53
CA THR A 512 3.73 -31.05 -48.54
C THR A 512 3.12 -32.33 -47.96
N SER A 513 1.96 -32.67 -48.51
CA SER A 513 1.36 -34.00 -48.74
C SER A 513 2.22 -35.22 -48.42
N ILE A 514 1.64 -36.21 -47.71
CA ILE A 514 1.41 -37.58 -48.26
C ILE A 514 0.43 -38.37 -47.36
N ARG A 515 -0.45 -39.08 -48.07
CA ARG A 515 -1.44 -40.08 -47.65
C ARG A 515 -0.94 -41.11 -46.63
N GLY A 516 -1.85 -41.52 -45.74
CA GLY A 516 -1.59 -42.50 -44.69
C GLY A 516 -1.58 -43.96 -45.12
N LYS A 517 -1.42 -44.83 -44.11
CA LYS A 517 -1.98 -46.19 -44.02
C LYS A 517 -1.70 -46.75 -42.62
N LYS A 518 -2.70 -47.48 -42.11
CA LYS A 518 -2.70 -48.34 -40.92
C LYS A 518 -1.52 -49.32 -40.92
N GLN A 519 -1.05 -49.70 -39.72
CA GLN A 519 -0.98 -51.12 -39.30
C GLN A 519 -0.61 -51.26 -37.82
N ASP A 520 -1.37 -52.13 -37.15
CA ASP A 520 -1.04 -52.80 -35.88
C ASP A 520 0.26 -53.58 -35.97
N LYS A 521 0.97 -53.76 -34.83
CA LYS A 521 1.26 -55.06 -34.20
C LYS A 521 2.37 -55.00 -33.15
N ASP A 522 2.05 -55.62 -32.01
CA ASP A 522 2.81 -56.66 -31.29
C ASP A 522 4.08 -56.35 -30.46
N ILE A 523 3.93 -56.68 -29.17
CA ILE A 523 4.74 -57.60 -28.34
C ILE A 523 6.00 -57.05 -27.62
N LEU A 524 5.94 -57.24 -26.29
CA LEU A 524 6.91 -57.14 -25.18
C LEU A 524 8.21 -58.00 -25.36
N PRO A 525 9.06 -58.22 -24.34
CA PRO A 525 9.89 -57.29 -23.54
C PRO A 525 11.37 -57.79 -23.44
N VAL A 526 12.29 -57.01 -22.88
CA VAL A 526 13.57 -57.55 -22.33
C VAL A 526 13.88 -56.89 -21.00
N GLY A 527 14.02 -57.71 -19.95
CA GLY A 527 14.48 -57.30 -18.62
C GLY A 527 15.95 -57.63 -18.39
N HIS A 528 16.47 -57.16 -17.26
CA HIS A 528 17.53 -57.80 -16.46
C HIS A 528 17.56 -57.11 -15.08
N LYS A 529 17.11 -57.80 -14.03
CA LYS A 529 17.89 -58.56 -13.03
C LYS A 529 18.63 -57.68 -12.00
N LEU A 530 18.24 -57.86 -10.74
CA LEU A 530 19.05 -58.24 -9.56
C LEU A 530 18.03 -58.42 -8.39
N THR A 531 17.60 -59.64 -8.03
CA THR A 531 18.15 -60.53 -6.97
C THR A 531 18.56 -59.78 -5.70
N ARG A 532 18.18 -60.13 -4.46
CA ARG A 532 17.83 -61.42 -3.84
C ARG A 532 17.22 -61.11 -2.45
N SER A 533 16.05 -61.68 -2.11
CA SER A 533 15.84 -62.76 -1.11
C SER A 533 15.96 -62.35 0.38
N ARG A 534 14.85 -62.31 1.15
CA ARG A 534 14.15 -63.41 1.89
C ARG A 534 14.69 -63.52 3.32
N THR A 535 13.92 -63.31 4.39
CA THR A 535 13.02 -64.26 5.09
C THR A 535 12.58 -63.52 6.38
N GLY A 536 11.32 -63.51 6.82
CA GLY A 536 10.60 -64.60 7.51
C GLY A 536 9.89 -64.02 8.76
N PRO A 537 8.84 -64.67 9.30
CA PRO A 537 7.67 -64.00 9.88
C PRO A 537 7.61 -64.00 11.42
N GLY A 538 6.77 -63.13 12.00
CA GLY A 538 6.47 -63.13 13.43
C GLY A 538 5.11 -62.52 13.73
N SER A 539 4.16 -63.38 14.10
CA SER A 539 2.81 -63.08 14.56
C SER A 539 2.75 -62.49 15.97
N MET A 540 1.57 -61.95 16.29
CA MET A 540 0.90 -61.86 17.61
C MET A 540 0.90 -60.53 18.38
N ASN A 541 -0.34 -60.01 18.44
CA ASN A 541 -1.11 -59.63 19.62
C ASN A 541 -0.72 -58.45 20.53
N ARG A 542 -1.70 -57.54 20.62
CA ARG A 542 -2.26 -56.85 21.80
C ARG A 542 -1.28 -56.13 22.73
N SER A 543 -1.38 -54.81 22.75
CA SER A 543 -2.08 -54.06 23.81
C SER A 543 -2.47 -52.69 23.29
#